data_AF-A0A444IU45-F1
#
_entry.id   AF-A0A444IU45-F1
#
_cell.length_a   1.000
_cell.length_b   1.000
_cell.length_c   1.000
_cell.angle_alpha   90.00
_cell.angle_beta   90.00
_cell.angle_gamma   90.00
#
_symmetry.space_group_name_H-M   'P 1'
#
loop_
_entity.id
_entity.type
_entity.pdbx_description
1 polymer ?
#
loop_
_entity_poly.entity_id
_entity_poly.type
_entity_poly.pdbx_seq_one_letter_code
_entity_poly.pdbx_strand_id
1 'polypeptide(L)'
;MKPLNDTTIRRLTSRLEQEDDFVFLESSRLSEENHRSFLFRNPSAHLCCRPGDSVPNFFEQIDQTRAQGLYLAGWLAYEFGYLLEPCLRRFLPESPVADKPLAMLGVYDPPLIFNHKTELFSNGSGWPSGILKKRRTAPIPAPT
;
A
#
# COMPACT_ATOMS: atom_id res chain seq x y z
N MET A 1 0.36 -24.64 10.60
CA MET A 1 0.38 -24.13 9.21
C MET A 1 1.70 -23.44 8.98
N LYS A 2 2.28 -23.53 7.78
CA LYS A 2 3.62 -22.99 7.49
C LYS A 2 3.52 -21.64 6.77
N PRO A 3 4.41 -20.68 7.04
CA PRO A 3 4.52 -19.43 6.27
C PRO A 3 4.84 -19.74 4.79
N LEU A 4 4.87 -18.71 3.93
CA LEU A 4 5.19 -18.89 2.51
C LEU A 4 6.50 -19.67 2.36
N ASN A 5 6.49 -20.72 1.54
CA ASN A 5 7.71 -21.47 1.28
C ASN A 5 8.66 -20.67 0.37
N ASP A 6 9.96 -20.98 0.43
CA ASP A 6 11.03 -20.30 -0.32
C ASP A 6 10.83 -20.27 -1.84
N THR A 7 10.17 -21.27 -2.41
CA THR A 7 9.85 -21.32 -3.84
C THR A 7 8.75 -20.32 -4.19
N THR A 8 7.75 -20.18 -3.33
CA THR A 8 6.67 -19.19 -3.46
C THR A 8 7.23 -17.77 -3.31
N ILE A 9 8.10 -17.54 -2.32
CA ILE A 9 8.76 -16.25 -2.11
C ILE A 9 9.61 -15.89 -3.33
N ARG A 10 10.50 -16.79 -3.79
CA ARG A 10 11.35 -16.51 -4.97
C ARG A 10 10.54 -16.15 -6.21
N ARG A 11 9.43 -16.87 -6.46
CA ARG A 11 8.55 -16.60 -7.60
C ARG A 11 7.79 -15.28 -7.45
N LEU A 12 7.39 -14.90 -6.23
CA LEU A 12 6.77 -13.60 -5.95
C LEU A 12 7.77 -12.49 -6.23
N THR A 13 8.96 -12.57 -5.64
CA THR A 13 10.01 -11.55 -5.77
C THR A 13 10.40 -11.34 -7.23
N SER A 14 10.66 -12.41 -8.01
CA SER A 14 11.05 -12.28 -9.41
C SER A 14 9.99 -11.62 -10.31
N ARG A 15 8.72 -11.65 -9.90
CA ARG A 15 7.63 -11.02 -10.64
C ARG A 15 7.35 -9.60 -10.19
N LEU A 16 7.51 -9.35 -8.89
CA LEU A 16 7.42 -8.01 -8.32
C LEU A 16 8.61 -7.14 -8.71
N GLU A 17 9.74 -7.72 -9.09
CA GLU A 17 10.86 -7.00 -9.75
C GLU A 17 10.43 -6.23 -11.01
N GLN A 18 9.33 -6.61 -11.65
CA GLN A 18 8.81 -5.92 -12.84
C GLN A 18 7.73 -4.87 -12.51
N GLU A 19 7.36 -4.72 -11.23
CA GLU A 19 6.32 -3.81 -10.77
C GLU A 19 6.99 -2.68 -9.98
N ASP A 20 6.89 -1.45 -10.47
CA ASP A 20 7.53 -0.29 -9.84
C ASP A 20 6.85 0.14 -8.53
N ASP A 21 5.59 -0.28 -8.32
CA ASP A 21 4.78 0.11 -7.15
C ASP A 21 3.81 -1.00 -6.72
N PHE A 22 4.07 -1.54 -5.53
CA PHE A 22 3.25 -2.55 -4.89
C PHE A 22 3.37 -2.50 -3.37
N VAL A 23 2.35 -3.02 -2.69
CA VAL A 23 2.37 -3.29 -1.26
C VAL A 23 2.02 -4.76 -1.05
N PHE A 24 2.91 -5.47 -0.37
CA PHE A 24 2.69 -6.86 0.02
C PHE A 24 2.62 -6.98 1.53
N LEU A 25 1.48 -7.43 2.04
CA LEU A 25 1.23 -7.65 3.46
C LEU A 25 1.15 -9.14 3.74
N GLU A 26 2.16 -9.67 4.43
CA GLU A 26 2.25 -11.08 4.79
C GLU A 26 1.89 -11.33 6.26
N SER A 27 1.09 -12.37 6.51
CA SER A 27 0.84 -12.88 7.85
C SER A 27 1.93 -13.88 8.27
N SER A 28 2.89 -13.47 9.10
CA SER A 28 3.97 -14.35 9.57
C SER A 28 3.51 -15.38 10.60
N ARG A 29 2.53 -15.04 11.44
CA ARG A 29 1.96 -15.94 12.46
C ARG A 29 0.59 -16.43 12.01
N LEU A 30 0.58 -17.58 11.35
CA LEU A 30 -0.66 -18.15 10.84
C LEU A 30 -1.52 -18.72 11.97
N SER A 31 -2.79 -18.30 12.02
CA SER A 31 -3.83 -18.85 12.89
C SER A 31 -5.04 -19.29 12.07
N GLU A 32 -6.05 -19.88 12.71
CA GLU A 32 -7.29 -20.22 12.01
C GLU A 32 -7.95 -19.00 11.36
N GLU A 33 -7.84 -17.83 12.01
CA GLU A 33 -8.37 -16.54 11.57
C GLU A 33 -7.40 -15.81 10.64
N ASN A 34 -6.09 -15.81 10.96
CA ASN A 34 -5.06 -15.12 10.21
C ASN A 34 -4.28 -16.07 9.30
N HIS A 35 -4.84 -16.35 8.13
CA HIS A 35 -4.25 -17.25 7.14
C HIS A 35 -4.23 -16.64 5.73
N ARG A 36 -4.24 -15.32 5.64
CA ARG A 36 -4.31 -14.58 4.37
C ARG A 36 -3.15 -13.60 4.27
N SER A 37 -2.59 -13.49 3.06
CA SER A 37 -1.70 -12.40 2.67
C SER A 37 -2.38 -11.58 1.58
N PHE A 38 -2.05 -10.28 1.53
CA PHE A 38 -2.65 -9.34 0.60
C PHE A 38 -1.59 -8.72 -0.29
N LEU A 39 -1.87 -8.67 -1.58
CA LEU A 39 -1.00 -8.06 -2.58
C LEU A 39 -1.76 -6.95 -3.32
N PHE A 40 -1.32 -5.72 -3.12
CA PHE A 40 -1.76 -4.52 -3.81
C PHE A 40 -0.73 -4.15 -4.87
N ARG A 41 -1.18 -3.81 -6.09
CA ARG A 41 -0.30 -3.49 -7.22
C ARG A 41 -0.95 -2.41 -8.08
N ASN A 42 -0.13 -1.66 -8.81
CA ASN A 42 -0.60 -0.65 -9.77
C ASN A 42 -1.57 0.35 -9.12
N PRO A 43 -1.10 1.16 -8.14
CA PRO A 43 -1.97 2.16 -7.53
C PRO A 43 -2.47 3.14 -8.59
N SER A 44 -3.74 3.55 -8.47
CA SER A 44 -4.34 4.57 -9.33
C SER A 44 -3.97 5.99 -8.88
N ALA A 45 -3.68 6.17 -7.60
CA ALA A 45 -3.27 7.44 -6.99
C ALA A 45 -2.48 7.21 -5.70
N HIS A 46 -1.86 8.27 -5.18
CA HIS A 46 -1.20 8.27 -3.88
C HIS A 46 -1.74 9.42 -3.03
N LEU A 47 -2.08 9.12 -1.78
CA LEU A 47 -2.34 10.11 -0.74
C LEU A 47 -1.07 10.30 0.08
N CYS A 48 -0.64 11.55 0.21
CA CYS A 48 0.57 11.92 0.94
C CYS A 48 0.19 12.95 2.02
N CYS A 49 0.69 12.77 3.24
CA CYS A 49 0.58 13.78 4.30
C CYS A 49 1.99 14.20 4.74
N ARG A 50 2.25 15.50 4.76
CA ARG A 50 3.49 16.14 5.24
C ARG A 50 3.23 16.91 6.54
N PRO A 51 4.28 17.31 7.28
CA PRO A 51 4.12 18.01 8.56
C PRO A 51 3.23 19.27 8.53
N GLY A 52 3.18 19.97 7.40
CA GLY A 52 2.35 21.17 7.22
C GLY A 52 0.92 20.92 6.74
N ASP A 53 0.57 19.67 6.41
CA ASP A 53 -0.73 19.35 5.84
C ASP A 53 -1.84 19.25 6.89
N SER A 54 -3.09 19.44 6.44
CA SER A 54 -4.27 19.22 7.28
C SER A 54 -4.53 17.73 7.45
N VAL A 55 -4.27 17.20 8.66
CA VAL A 55 -4.61 15.82 9.03
C VAL A 55 -6.10 15.50 8.85
N PRO A 56 -7.05 16.35 9.27
CA PRO A 56 -8.46 16.11 8.99
C PRO A 56 -8.77 15.91 7.50
N ASN A 57 -8.19 16.74 6.63
CA ASN A 57 -8.40 16.63 5.18
C ASN A 57 -7.80 15.33 4.64
N PHE A 58 -6.64 14.90 5.15
CA PHE A 58 -6.02 13.63 4.77
C PHE A 58 -6.91 12.43 5.14
N PHE A 59 -7.49 12.42 6.35
CA PHE A 59 -8.43 11.37 6.74
C PHE A 59 -9.74 11.42 5.95
N GLU A 60 -10.24 12.62 5.63
CA GLU A 60 -11.42 12.77 4.77
C GLU A 60 -11.18 12.15 3.38
N GLN A 61 -10.01 12.36 2.78
CA GLN A 61 -9.63 11.73 1.51
C GLN A 61 -9.57 10.20 1.60
N ILE A 62 -9.05 9.66 2.71
CA ILE A 62 -9.04 8.21 2.99
C ILE A 62 -10.47 7.68 3.04
N ASP A 63 -11.37 8.34 3.78
CA ASP A 63 -12.75 7.91 3.93
C ASP A 63 -13.53 8.01 2.61
N GLN A 64 -13.36 9.09 1.86
CA GLN A 64 -13.95 9.25 0.52
C GLN A 64 -13.49 8.16 -0.44
N THR A 65 -12.19 7.85 -0.45
CA THR A 65 -11.63 6.79 -1.29
C THR A 65 -12.20 5.43 -0.91
N ARG A 66 -12.29 5.13 0.39
CA ARG A 66 -12.88 3.88 0.88
C ARG A 66 -14.38 3.78 0.56
N ALA A 67 -15.12 4.89 0.62
CA ALA A 67 -16.53 4.93 0.26
C ALA A 67 -16.80 4.59 -1.22
N GLN A 68 -15.80 4.79 -2.09
CA GLN A 68 -15.85 4.38 -3.49
C GLN A 68 -15.58 2.88 -3.70
N GLY A 69 -15.34 2.12 -2.63
CA GLY A 69 -14.99 0.69 -2.70
C GLY A 69 -13.53 0.42 -3.06
N LEU A 70 -12.69 1.46 -3.07
CA LEU A 70 -11.25 1.35 -3.28
C LEU A 70 -10.54 1.01 -1.97
N TYR A 71 -9.35 0.46 -2.10
CA TYR A 71 -8.50 0.07 -0.98
C TYR A 71 -7.31 1.01 -0.87
N LEU A 72 -6.88 1.29 0.35
CA LEU A 72 -5.67 2.05 0.60
C LEU A 72 -4.64 1.19 1.34
N ALA A 73 -3.39 1.25 0.89
CA ALA A 73 -2.28 0.53 1.52
C ALA A 73 -1.00 1.35 1.41
N GLY A 74 -0.16 1.28 2.43
CA GLY A 74 1.09 2.03 2.47
C GLY A 74 1.62 2.13 3.89
N TRP A 75 2.20 3.27 4.24
CA TRP A 75 2.87 3.47 5.53
C TRP A 75 2.54 4.82 6.15
N LEU A 76 2.59 4.86 7.47
CA LEU A 76 2.58 6.06 8.30
C LEU A 76 3.89 6.07 9.09
N ALA A 77 4.66 7.15 9.00
CA ALA A 77 5.85 7.35 9.81
C ALA A 77 5.45 7.53 11.28
N TYR A 78 6.39 7.25 12.17
CA TYR A 78 6.18 7.41 13.60
C TYR A 78 5.77 8.85 13.96
N GLU A 79 6.41 9.83 13.32
CA GLU A 79 6.19 11.26 13.52
C GLU A 79 4.81 11.73 13.04
N PHE A 80 4.11 10.97 12.20
CA PHE A 80 2.71 11.27 11.85
C PHE A 80 1.82 11.36 13.11
N GLY A 81 2.14 10.56 14.14
CA GLY A 81 1.44 10.59 15.42
C GLY A 81 1.47 11.97 16.10
N TYR A 82 2.51 12.78 15.86
CA TYR A 82 2.60 14.13 16.42
C TYR A 82 1.64 15.13 15.77
N LEU A 83 1.11 14.82 14.58
CA LEU A 83 0.12 15.68 13.92
C LEU A 83 -1.31 15.46 14.45
N LEU A 84 -1.56 14.31 15.10
CA LEU A 84 -2.89 13.92 15.58
C LEU A 84 -3.38 14.80 16.74
N GLU A 85 -2.46 15.29 17.56
CA GLU A 85 -2.77 16.11 18.74
C GLU A 85 -2.00 17.43 18.71
N PRO A 86 -2.66 18.60 18.81
CA PRO A 86 -1.99 19.90 18.74
C PRO A 86 -0.85 20.08 19.73
N CYS A 87 -0.95 19.49 20.94
CA CYS A 87 0.07 19.59 21.98
C CYS A 87 1.36 18.80 21.66
N LEU A 88 1.30 17.86 20.73
CA LEU A 88 2.45 17.04 20.32
C LEU A 88 3.22 17.63 19.14
N ARG A 89 2.65 18.60 18.42
CA ARG A 89 3.27 19.21 17.23
C ARG A 89 4.67 19.79 17.49
N ARG A 90 4.92 20.25 18.72
CA ARG A 90 6.24 20.74 19.15
C ARG A 90 7.35 19.69 19.12
N PHE A 91 7.00 18.40 19.03
CA PHE A 91 7.96 17.30 18.92
C PHE A 91 8.25 16.90 17.46
N LEU A 92 7.62 17.57 16.50
CA LEU A 92 7.98 17.37 15.10
C LEU A 92 9.45 17.76 14.90
N PRO A 93 10.25 16.93 14.21
CA PRO A 93 11.63 17.27 13.94
C PRO A 93 11.72 18.53 13.07
N GLU A 94 12.51 19.50 13.53
CA GLU A 94 12.91 20.64 12.70
C GLU A 94 13.85 20.17 11.56
N SER A 95 13.93 20.97 10.50
CA SER A 95 14.68 20.73 9.24
C SER A 95 15.93 19.81 9.35
N PRO A 96 16.17 18.87 8.40
CA PRO A 96 15.57 18.74 7.06
C PRO A 96 14.47 17.67 6.94
N VAL A 97 13.94 17.15 8.05
CA VAL A 97 12.85 16.14 8.03
C VAL A 97 11.48 16.80 7.77
N ALA A 98 11.37 18.12 7.93
CA ALA A 98 10.13 18.88 7.79
C ALA A 98 9.45 18.77 6.41
N ASP A 99 10.18 18.44 5.34
CA ASP A 99 9.61 18.29 3.98
C ASP A 99 9.31 16.84 3.58
N LYS A 100 9.67 15.87 4.43
CA LYS A 100 9.46 14.45 4.13
C LYS A 100 7.99 14.06 4.36
N PRO A 101 7.41 13.19 3.52
CA PRO A 101 6.12 12.59 3.80
C PRO A 101 6.13 11.90 5.17
N LEU A 102 5.11 12.19 5.99
CA LEU A 102 4.81 11.48 7.23
C LEU A 102 3.79 10.36 6.99
N ALA A 103 3.05 10.39 5.89
CA ALA A 103 2.20 9.31 5.44
C ALA A 103 2.26 9.19 3.92
N MET A 104 2.23 7.95 3.42
CA MET A 104 2.07 7.65 2.01
C MET A 104 1.17 6.42 1.87
N LEU A 105 0.01 6.59 1.24
CA LEU A 105 -0.95 5.52 0.98
C LEU A 105 -1.24 5.47 -0.53
N GLY A 106 -0.97 4.35 -1.18
CA GLY A 106 -1.46 4.09 -2.52
C GLY A 106 -2.95 3.76 -2.50
N VAL A 107 -3.66 4.15 -3.54
CA VAL A 107 -5.07 3.82 -3.79
C VAL A 107 -5.14 2.70 -4.80
N TYR A 108 -5.81 1.61 -4.46
CA TYR A 108 -5.80 0.37 -5.22
C TYR A 108 -7.22 -0.16 -5.46
N ASP A 109 -7.36 -0.91 -6.54
CA ASP A 109 -8.44 -1.87 -6.72
C ASP A 109 -8.38 -2.98 -5.64
N PRO A 110 -9.43 -3.82 -5.51
CA PRO A 110 -9.43 -4.93 -4.56
C PRO A 110 -8.15 -5.80 -4.64
N PRO A 111 -7.52 -6.11 -3.49
CA PRO A 111 -6.25 -6.81 -3.47
C PRO A 111 -6.36 -8.25 -3.95
N LEU A 112 -5.24 -8.78 -4.44
CA LEU A 112 -5.10 -10.22 -4.60
C LEU A 112 -4.85 -10.85 -3.23
N ILE A 113 -5.70 -11.80 -2.85
CA ILE A 113 -5.63 -12.46 -1.55
C ILE A 113 -5.02 -13.84 -1.74
N PHE A 114 -3.88 -14.09 -1.11
CA PHE A 114 -3.29 -15.42 -1.01
C PHE A 114 -3.81 -16.13 0.24
N ASN A 115 -4.37 -17.33 0.08
CA ASN A 115 -4.83 -18.14 1.18
C ASN A 115 -3.79 -19.23 1.51
N HIS A 116 -3.22 -19.18 2.71
CA HIS A 116 -2.18 -20.12 3.17
C HIS A 116 -2.72 -21.51 3.49
N LYS A 117 -4.04 -21.71 3.62
CA LYS A 117 -4.66 -23.04 3.80
C LYS A 117 -4.75 -23.79 2.48
N THR A 118 -5.06 -23.08 1.40
CA THR A 118 -5.26 -23.67 0.07
C THR A 118 -4.06 -23.47 -0.85
N GLU A 119 -3.10 -22.63 -0.46
CA GLU A 119 -1.95 -22.20 -1.26
C GLU A 119 -2.35 -21.58 -2.62
N LEU A 120 -3.51 -20.92 -2.66
CA LEU A 120 -4.09 -20.35 -3.88
C LEU A 120 -4.45 -18.88 -3.69
N PHE A 121 -4.48 -18.15 -4.81
CA PHE A 121 -4.98 -16.78 -4.86
C PHE A 121 -6.50 -16.75 -5.11
N SER A 122 -7.17 -15.72 -4.59
CA SER A 122 -8.63 -15.54 -4.66
C SER A 122 -9.20 -15.34 -6.09
N ASN A 123 -8.36 -15.13 -7.09
CA ASN A 123 -8.77 -14.98 -8.49
C ASN A 123 -9.08 -16.31 -9.19
N GLY A 124 -9.09 -17.45 -8.47
CA GLY A 124 -9.43 -18.77 -9.01
C GLY A 124 -8.36 -19.37 -9.93
N SER A 125 -7.34 -18.60 -10.29
CA SER A 125 -6.15 -19.07 -10.99
C SER A 125 -5.05 -19.41 -9.98
N GLY A 126 -4.42 -20.57 -10.14
CA GLY A 126 -3.13 -20.80 -9.51
C GLY A 126 -2.19 -19.69 -9.95
N TRP A 127 -1.70 -18.90 -8.99
CA TRP A 127 -0.83 -17.74 -9.23
C TRP A 127 -1.53 -16.52 -9.87
N PRO A 128 -1.11 -15.27 -9.61
CA PRO A 128 -1.66 -14.09 -10.29
C PRO A 128 -1.40 -14.16 -11.80
N SER A 129 -2.31 -14.76 -12.55
CA SER A 129 -2.31 -14.73 -14.02
C SER A 129 -3.20 -13.57 -14.48
N GLY A 130 -2.92 -12.38 -13.96
CA GLY A 130 -3.45 -11.14 -14.52
C GLY A 130 -2.48 -10.61 -15.56
N ILE A 131 -2.94 -10.49 -16.80
CA ILE A 131 -2.23 -9.82 -17.90
C ILE A 131 -1.78 -8.44 -17.42
N LEU A 132 -0.48 -8.15 -17.55
CA LEU A 132 0.08 -6.81 -17.43
C LEU A 132 -0.63 -5.92 -18.48
N LYS A 133 -1.64 -5.15 -18.07
CA LYS A 133 -2.17 -4.10 -18.94
C LYS A 133 -1.05 -3.09 -19.13
N LYS A 134 -0.49 -3.06 -20.35
CA LYS A 134 0.51 -2.07 -20.79
C LYS A 134 0.12 -0.68 -20.29
N ARG A 135 1.05 -0.03 -19.59
CA ARG A 135 1.00 1.40 -19.25
C ARG A 135 0.54 2.19 -20.48
N ARG A 136 -0.61 2.88 -20.39
CA ARG A 136 -0.88 4.05 -21.24
C ARG A 136 -0.13 5.20 -20.61
N THR A 137 1.12 5.40 -21.03
CA THR A 137 1.84 6.65 -20.77
C THR A 137 1.10 7.76 -21.52
N ALA A 138 0.31 8.55 -20.80
CA ALA A 138 -0.10 9.86 -21.29
C ALA A 138 1.14 10.77 -21.28
N PRO A 139 1.44 11.49 -22.37
CA PRO A 139 2.59 12.38 -22.42
C PRO A 139 2.39 13.53 -21.42
N ILE A 140 3.43 13.79 -20.63
CA ILE A 140 3.56 14.95 -19.74
C ILE A 140 3.51 16.21 -20.63
N PRO A 141 2.61 17.17 -20.42
CA PRO A 141 2.64 18.43 -21.16
C PRO A 141 3.87 19.25 -20.75
N ALA A 142 4.58 19.79 -21.75
CA ALA A 142 5.75 20.64 -21.56
C ALA A 142 5.36 21.95 -20.86
N PRO A 143 6.21 22.49 -19.95
CA PRO A 143 5.94 23.77 -19.31
C PRO A 143 6.07 24.92 -20.33
N THR A 144 5.09 25.83 -20.29
CA THR A 144 5.03 27.10 -21.04
C THR A 144 6.05 28.10 -20.52
#